data_AF-A0A849QLA3-F1
#
_entry.id   AF-A0A849QLA3-F1
#
_cell.length_a   1.000
_cell.length_b   1.000
_cell.length_c   1.000
_cell.angle_alpha   90.00
_cell.angle_beta   90.00
_cell.angle_gamma   90.00
#
_symmetry.space_group_name_H-M   'P 1'
#
loop_
_entity.id
_entity.type
_entity.pdbx_description
1 polymer ?
#
loop_
_entity_poly.entity_id
_entity_poly.type
_entity_poly.pdbx_seq_one_letter_code
_entity_poly.pdbx_strand_id
1 'polypeptide(L)'
;MNKNRSSISKAKSHEEIGEFWDTHDLADKWDETKAAEFEVEIQSQLTYYAVDSRLSANIRSFAKRRGVSPDTLLNLWLQEKLQEQNA
;
A
#
# COMPACT_ATOMS: atom_id res chain seq x y z
N MET A 1 2.53 -13.54 -34.79
CA MET A 1 2.78 -12.39 -33.89
C MET A 1 4.00 -11.64 -34.42
N ASN A 2 3.92 -10.33 -34.67
CA ASN A 2 5.12 -9.56 -35.00
C ASN A 2 6.00 -9.52 -33.73
N LYS A 3 7.26 -9.92 -33.81
CA LYS A 3 8.11 -10.22 -32.62
C LYS A 3 8.29 -9.05 -31.65
N ASN A 4 7.95 -7.82 -32.08
CA ASN A 4 8.20 -6.58 -31.35
C ASN A 4 6.91 -5.84 -30.96
N ARG A 5 5.74 -6.51 -30.88
CA ARG A 5 4.48 -5.88 -30.49
C ARG A 5 3.71 -6.69 -29.44
N SER A 6 3.01 -5.99 -28.55
CA SER A 6 2.09 -6.60 -27.59
C SER A 6 0.91 -7.29 -28.28
N SER A 7 0.29 -8.26 -27.59
CA SER A 7 -0.79 -9.08 -28.14
C SER A 7 -2.10 -8.31 -28.31
N ILE A 8 -2.49 -7.50 -27.32
CA ILE A 8 -3.77 -6.76 -27.31
C ILE A 8 -3.58 -5.34 -27.85
N SER A 9 -2.80 -4.50 -27.18
CA SER A 9 -2.61 -3.09 -27.56
C SER A 9 -1.82 -2.86 -28.85
N LYS A 10 -1.15 -3.89 -29.38
CA LYS A 10 -0.23 -3.84 -30.54
C LYS A 10 0.92 -2.81 -30.41
N ALA A 11 1.14 -2.31 -29.20
CA ALA A 11 2.18 -1.36 -28.83
C ALA A 11 3.58 -1.99 -28.90
N LYS A 12 4.61 -1.16 -29.10
CA LYS A 12 6.02 -1.55 -29.25
C LYS A 12 6.87 -1.23 -28.00
N SER A 13 6.35 -0.44 -27.06
CA SER A 13 7.03 -0.08 -25.81
C SER A 13 6.10 -0.20 -24.61
N HIS A 14 6.66 -0.18 -23.39
CA HIS A 14 5.85 -0.17 -22.16
C HIS A 14 5.03 1.11 -22.01
N GLU A 15 5.58 2.25 -22.41
CA GLU A 15 4.88 3.54 -22.41
C GLU A 15 3.65 3.51 -23.33
N GLU A 16 3.81 3.05 -24.57
CA GLU A 16 2.70 2.90 -25.53
C GLU A 16 1.64 1.88 -25.04
N ILE A 17 2.03 0.88 -24.25
CA ILE A 17 1.06 -0.04 -23.61
C ILE A 17 0.23 0.69 -22.56
N GLY A 18 0.87 1.55 -21.75
CA GLY A 18 0.19 2.37 -20.75
C GLY A 18 -0.80 3.33 -21.39
N GLU A 19 -0.37 4.11 -22.38
CA GLU A 19 -1.22 5.08 -23.10
C GLU A 19 -2.47 4.41 -23.71
N PHE A 20 -2.33 3.18 -24.20
CA PHE A 20 -3.48 2.40 -24.68
C PHE A 20 -4.47 2.13 -23.54
N TRP A 21 -4.01 1.58 -22.41
CA TRP A 21 -4.89 1.21 -21.30
C TRP A 21 -5.42 2.41 -20.48
N ASP A 22 -4.80 3.58 -20.58
CA ASP A 22 -5.33 4.81 -19.98
C ASP A 22 -6.69 5.22 -20.59
N THR A 23 -6.97 4.76 -21.81
CA THR A 23 -8.18 5.12 -22.57
C THR A 23 -9.08 3.92 -22.91
N HIS A 24 -8.69 2.71 -22.52
CA HIS A 24 -9.41 1.47 -22.83
C HIS A 24 -9.70 0.68 -21.56
N ASP A 25 -10.91 0.13 -21.45
CA ASP A 25 -11.29 -0.73 -20.33
C ASP A 25 -10.79 -2.18 -20.58
N LEU A 26 -10.27 -2.81 -19.52
CA LEU A 26 -9.91 -4.22 -19.53
C LEU A 26 -11.14 -5.11 -19.79
N ALA A 27 -12.31 -4.71 -19.30
CA ALA A 27 -13.54 -5.48 -19.44
C ALA A 27 -13.92 -5.70 -20.91
N ASP A 28 -13.68 -4.71 -21.78
CA ASP A 28 -13.94 -4.80 -23.23
C ASP A 28 -13.04 -5.81 -23.95
N LYS A 29 -12.00 -6.27 -23.26
CA LYS A 29 -10.97 -7.19 -23.77
C LYS A 29 -10.88 -8.48 -22.98
N TRP A 30 -11.84 -8.74 -22.10
CA TRP A 30 -11.79 -9.86 -21.16
C TRP A 30 -11.61 -11.22 -21.86
N ASP A 31 -12.33 -11.46 -22.96
CA ASP A 31 -12.25 -12.69 -23.76
C ASP A 31 -10.90 -12.88 -24.49
N GLU A 32 -10.12 -11.81 -24.65
CA GLU A 32 -8.76 -11.84 -25.20
C GLU A 32 -7.68 -12.01 -24.11
N THR A 33 -8.09 -12.04 -22.84
CA THR A 33 -7.19 -12.20 -21.69
C THR A 33 -7.21 -13.62 -21.13
N LYS A 34 -6.28 -13.88 -20.20
CA LYS A 34 -6.24 -15.11 -19.43
C LYS A 34 -6.01 -14.77 -17.97
N ALA A 35 -6.56 -15.58 -17.07
CA ALA A 35 -6.25 -15.47 -15.65
C ALA A 35 -4.74 -15.55 -15.43
N ALA A 36 -4.21 -14.59 -14.68
CA ALA A 36 -2.83 -14.58 -14.24
C ALA A 36 -2.81 -14.84 -12.74
N GLU A 37 -2.14 -15.92 -12.33
CA GLU A 37 -1.81 -16.15 -10.92
C GLU A 37 -0.50 -15.45 -10.60
N PHE A 38 -0.51 -14.63 -9.56
CA PHE A 38 0.67 -13.94 -9.06
C PHE A 38 0.56 -13.78 -7.55
N GLU A 39 1.69 -13.83 -6.87
CA GLU A 39 1.79 -13.57 -5.44
C GLU A 39 2.28 -12.15 -5.23
N VAL A 40 1.59 -11.41 -4.37
CA VAL A 40 2.03 -10.08 -3.94
C VAL A 40 2.43 -10.19 -2.48
N GLU A 41 3.72 -9.99 -2.21
CA GLU A 41 4.21 -9.87 -0.85
C GLU A 41 4.18 -8.39 -0.43
N ILE A 42 3.05 -7.94 0.09
CA ILE A 42 2.96 -6.61 0.70
C ILE A 42 3.59 -6.69 2.08
N GLN A 43 4.90 -6.43 2.17
CA GLN A 43 5.61 -6.40 3.43
C GLN A 43 5.24 -5.14 4.23
N SER A 44 4.46 -5.29 5.31
CA SER A 44 4.36 -4.24 6.33
C SER A 44 5.67 -4.22 7.12
N GLN A 45 6.42 -3.12 7.05
CA GLN A 45 7.60 -2.93 7.88
C GLN A 45 7.17 -2.52 9.29
N LEU A 46 7.11 -3.49 10.20
CA LEU A 46 6.81 -3.26 11.62
C LEU A 46 8.11 -3.20 12.43
N THR A 47 8.35 -2.06 13.07
CA THR A 47 9.46 -1.90 14.02
C THR A 47 8.91 -1.90 15.44
N TYR A 48 9.41 -2.80 16.28
CA TYR A 48 8.97 -2.94 17.68
C TYR A 48 9.94 -2.25 18.62
N TYR A 49 9.38 -1.44 19.52
CA TYR A 49 10.10 -0.82 20.63
C TYR A 49 9.54 -1.34 21.95
N ALA A 50 10.42 -1.69 22.89
CA ALA A 50 10.00 -2.07 24.22
C ALA A 50 9.42 -0.86 24.96
N VAL A 51 8.26 -1.06 25.59
CA VAL A 51 7.57 -0.06 26.42
C VAL A 51 7.34 -0.66 27.79
N ASP A 52 7.55 0.13 28.85
CA ASP A 52 7.26 -0.31 30.21
C ASP A 52 5.83 -0.88 30.34
N SER A 53 5.69 -1.95 31.10
CA SER A 53 4.43 -2.69 31.25
C SER A 53 3.27 -1.84 31.79
N ARG A 54 3.55 -0.92 32.74
CA ARG A 54 2.54 -0.04 33.33
C ARG A 54 2.17 1.07 32.36
N LEU A 55 3.17 1.64 31.67
CA LEU A 55 2.94 2.61 30.61
C LEU A 55 2.10 2.02 29.47
N SER A 56 2.42 0.80 29.06
CA SER A 56 1.67 0.05 28.05
C SER A 56 0.19 -0.14 28.43
N ALA A 57 -0.10 -0.43 29.71
CA ALA A 57 -1.47 -0.50 30.22
C ALA A 57 -2.20 0.84 30.14
N ASN A 58 -1.52 1.95 30.47
CA ASN A 58 -2.08 3.30 30.37
C ASN A 58 -2.37 3.68 28.91
N ILE A 59 -1.45 3.39 27.99
CA ILE A 59 -1.62 3.63 26.55
C ILE A 59 -2.85 2.87 26.04
N ARG A 60 -2.99 1.58 26.36
CA ARG A 60 -4.17 0.78 25.98
C ARG A 60 -5.47 1.39 26.48
N SER A 61 -5.49 1.80 27.74
CA SER A 61 -6.65 2.43 28.37
C SER A 61 -7.04 3.73 27.66
N PHE A 62 -6.04 4.55 27.31
CA PHE A 62 -6.26 5.83 26.62
C PHE A 62 -6.70 5.64 25.16
N ALA A 63 -6.06 4.73 24.43
CA ALA A 63 -6.41 4.38 23.05
C ALA A 63 -7.86 3.91 22.96
N LYS A 64 -8.28 3.04 23.89
CA LYS A 64 -9.66 2.57 24.00
C LYS A 64 -10.65 3.72 24.20
N ARG A 65 -10.34 4.69 25.07
CA ARG A 65 -11.20 5.87 25.29
C ARG A 65 -11.30 6.76 24.06
N ARG A 66 -10.25 6.79 23.22
CA ARG A 66 -10.22 7.53 21.95
C ARG A 66 -10.78 6.75 20.76
N GLY A 67 -11.16 5.49 20.92
CA GLY A 67 -11.68 4.65 19.84
C GLY A 67 -10.64 4.27 18.78
N VAL A 68 -9.35 4.28 19.13
CA VAL A 68 -8.24 3.93 18.23
C VAL A 68 -7.40 2.79 18.83
N SER A 69 -6.57 2.16 18.00
CA SER A 69 -5.62 1.16 18.48
C SER A 69 -4.44 1.79 19.24
N PRO A 70 -3.79 1.05 20.16
CA PRO A 70 -2.60 1.52 20.86
C PRO A 70 -1.45 1.89 19.92
N ASP A 71 -1.25 1.14 18.83
CA ASP A 71 -0.25 1.42 17.79
C ASP A 71 -0.53 2.74 17.07
N THR A 72 -1.78 2.98 16.65
CA THR A 72 -2.18 4.23 15.99
C THR A 72 -1.98 5.41 16.91
N LEU A 73 -2.39 5.29 18.18
CA LEU A 73 -2.19 6.34 19.17
C LEU A 73 -0.71 6.67 19.35
N LEU A 74 0.15 5.64 19.50
CA LEU A 74 1.59 5.84 19.67
C LEU A 74 2.23 6.48 18.45
N ASN A 75 1.88 6.03 17.24
CA ASN A 75 2.41 6.61 16.00
C ASN A 75 2.06 8.10 15.87
N LEU A 76 0.81 8.48 16.16
CA LEU A 76 0.39 9.88 16.14
C LEU A 76 1.16 10.74 17.15
N TRP A 77 1.31 10.27 18.40
CA TRP A 77 2.07 10.97 19.42
C TRP A 77 3.55 11.10 19.09
N LEU A 78 4.17 10.05 18.55
CA LEU A 78 5.57 10.10 18.14
C LEU A 78 5.77 11.06 16.96
N GLN A 79 4.86 11.08 16.00
CA GLN A 79 4.90 12.04 14.89
C GLN A 79 4.84 13.49 15.39
N GLU A 80 3.87 13.80 16.26
CA GLU A 80 3.72 15.12 16.87
C GLU A 80 5.00 15.52 17.62
N LYS A 81 5.55 14.63 18.45
CA LYS A 81 6.77 14.90 19.22
C LYS A 81 7.99 15.11 18.34
N LEU A 82 8.15 14.34 17.27
CA LEU A 82 9.24 14.52 16.31
C LEU A 82 9.11 15.83 15.54
N GLN A 83 7.89 16.26 15.19
CA GLN A 83 7.66 17.55 14.57
C GLN A 83 8.05 18.71 15.50
N GLU A 84 7.70 18.63 16.79
CA GLU A 84 8.10 19.64 17.79
C GLU A 84 9.62 19.77 17.94
N GLN A 85 10.40 18.68 17.79
CA GLN A 85 11.86 18.73 17.91
C GLN A 85 12.57 19.24 16.65
N ASN A 86 11.89 19.18 15.50
CA ASN A 86 12.43 19.64 14.21
C ASN A 86 11.99 21.08 13.86
N ALA A 87 11.22 21.73 14.74
CA ALA A 87 10.80 23.12 14.65
C ALA A 87 11.77 24.04 15.41
#